data_AF-A0A354BGT5-F1
#
_entry.id   AF-A0A354BGT5-F1
#
_cell.length_a   1.000
_cell.length_b   1.000
_cell.length_c   1.000
_cell.angle_alpha   90.00
_cell.angle_beta   90.00
_cell.angle_gamma   90.00
#
_symmetry.space_group_name_H-M   'P 1'
#
loop_
_entity.id
_entity.type
_entity.pdbx_description
1 polymer ?
#
loop_
_entity_poly.entity_id
_entity_poly.type
_entity_poly.pdbx_seq_one_letter_code
_entity_poly.pdbx_strand_id
1 'polypeptide(L)'
;MPGRRTSNKKKSQKVALPDLSAKRRFQQRLLKWYGEHGRDLPWRKTSDPYHILVSEVMLQQTQVDRVIPKYREFLERYPSFEDLAEAPVADVKKTWYPLGYNVRPERLHGIACETVERY
;
A
#
# COMPACT_ATOMS: atom_id res chain seq x y z
N MET A 1 -22.74 -30.21 -46.74
CA MET A 1 -21.99 -31.25 -46.00
C MET A 1 -20.64 -30.69 -45.58
N PRO A 2 -20.18 -30.93 -44.34
CA PRO A 2 -19.63 -29.88 -43.48
C PRO A 2 -18.11 -29.70 -43.56
N GLY A 3 -17.67 -28.45 -43.51
CA GLY A 3 -16.27 -28.05 -43.33
C GLY A 3 -15.77 -28.42 -41.94
N ARG A 4 -14.67 -29.19 -41.90
CA ARG A 4 -14.01 -29.65 -40.68
C ARG A 4 -13.26 -28.46 -40.05
N ARG A 5 -13.87 -27.77 -39.10
CA ARG A 5 -13.15 -26.86 -38.19
C ARG A 5 -12.15 -27.70 -37.39
N THR A 6 -10.87 -27.54 -37.65
CA THR A 6 -9.80 -28.04 -36.78
C THR A 6 -9.84 -27.24 -35.48
N SER A 7 -10.46 -27.81 -34.45
CA SER A 7 -10.39 -27.31 -33.09
C SER A 7 -8.95 -27.44 -32.59
N ASN A 8 -8.19 -26.36 -32.65
CA ASN A 8 -6.88 -26.28 -32.01
C ASN A 8 -7.09 -26.11 -30.50
N LYS A 9 -7.25 -27.22 -29.77
CA LYS A 9 -7.27 -27.22 -28.30
C LYS A 9 -5.89 -26.78 -27.80
N LYS A 10 -5.72 -25.49 -27.48
CA LYS A 10 -4.61 -25.03 -26.63
C LYS A 10 -4.71 -25.78 -25.30
N LYS A 11 -3.83 -26.76 -25.10
CA LYS A 11 -3.63 -27.41 -23.80
C LYS A 11 -3.32 -26.30 -22.79
N SER A 12 -4.14 -26.17 -21.76
CA SER A 12 -3.84 -25.33 -20.60
C SER A 12 -2.58 -25.91 -19.95
N GLN A 13 -1.43 -25.30 -20.22
CA GLN A 13 -0.19 -25.64 -19.51
C GLN A 13 -0.38 -25.18 -18.06
N LYS A 14 -0.55 -26.14 -17.15
CA LYS A 14 -0.38 -25.87 -15.72
C LYS A 14 1.05 -25.38 -15.52
N VAL A 15 1.22 -24.09 -15.20
CA VAL A 15 2.52 -23.55 -14.82
C VAL A 15 2.95 -24.23 -13.52
N ALA A 16 4.02 -25.03 -13.59
CA ALA A 16 4.60 -25.63 -12.39
C ALA A 16 5.24 -24.54 -11.53
N LEU A 17 5.02 -24.59 -10.22
CA LEU A 17 5.67 -23.67 -9.29
C LEU A 17 7.18 -23.93 -9.27
N PRO A 18 8.01 -22.89 -9.07
CA PRO A 18 9.46 -23.05 -8.97
C PRO A 18 9.82 -23.92 -7.76
N ASP A 19 10.87 -24.73 -7.91
CA ASP A 19 11.40 -25.51 -6.80
C ASP A 19 11.98 -24.61 -5.69
N LEU A 20 12.19 -25.19 -4.50
CA LEU A 20 12.67 -24.44 -3.32
C LEU A 20 14.03 -23.76 -3.56
N SER A 21 14.91 -24.36 -4.36
CA SER A 21 16.22 -23.80 -4.68
C SER A 21 16.07 -22.58 -5.59
N ALA A 22 15.18 -22.65 -6.59
CA ALA A 22 14.86 -21.54 -7.48
C ALA A 22 14.22 -20.38 -6.70
N LYS A 23 13.29 -20.68 -5.78
CA LYS A 23 12.68 -19.69 -4.88
C LYS A 23 13.72 -18.97 -4.02
N ARG A 24 14.63 -19.71 -3.38
CA ARG A 24 15.70 -19.13 -2.54
C ARG A 24 16.63 -18.23 -3.35
N ARG A 25 17.07 -18.68 -4.52
CA ARG A 25 17.92 -17.87 -5.42
C ARG A 25 17.24 -16.58 -5.84
N PHE A 26 15.94 -16.63 -6.15
CA PHE A 26 15.17 -15.43 -6.48
C PHE A 26 15.10 -14.45 -5.31
N GLN A 27 14.73 -14.92 -4.12
CA GLN A 27 14.66 -14.08 -2.91
C GLN A 27 16.00 -13.40 -2.60
N GLN A 28 17.10 -14.16 -2.64
CA GLN A 28 18.44 -13.62 -2.39
C GLN A 28 18.82 -12.53 -3.39
N ARG A 29 18.56 -12.76 -4.68
CA ARG A 29 18.84 -11.75 -5.72
C ARG A 29 17.98 -10.51 -5.56
N LEU A 30 16.69 -10.67 -5.26
CA LEU A 30 15.77 -9.56 -5.05
C LEU A 30 16.16 -8.72 -3.83
N LEU A 31 16.46 -9.36 -2.71
CA LEU A 31 16.86 -8.68 -1.48
C LEU A 31 18.21 -7.98 -1.61
N LYS A 32 19.20 -8.61 -2.27
CA LYS A 32 20.49 -7.97 -2.56
C LYS A 32 20.29 -6.71 -3.41
N TRP A 33 19.53 -6.83 -4.51
CA TRP A 33 19.23 -5.68 -5.36
C TRP A 33 18.50 -4.57 -4.60
N TYR A 34 17.51 -4.91 -3.77
CA TYR A 34 16.78 -3.94 -2.95
C TYR A 34 17.69 -3.24 -1.93
N GLY A 35 18.65 -3.94 -1.35
CA GLY A 35 19.64 -3.33 -0.44
C GLY A 35 20.53 -2.29 -1.14
N GLU A 36 20.84 -2.48 -2.42
CA GLU A 36 21.69 -1.59 -3.21
C GLU A 36 20.91 -0.47 -3.92
N HIS A 37 19.67 -0.72 -4.35
CA HIS A 37 18.89 0.15 -5.25
C HIS A 37 17.53 0.61 -4.65
N GLY A 38 17.23 0.22 -3.42
CA GLY A 38 15.99 0.58 -2.75
C GLY A 38 15.83 2.09 -2.63
N ARG A 39 14.70 2.62 -3.09
CA ARG A 39 14.35 4.04 -2.90
C ARG A 39 14.30 4.40 -1.42
N ASP A 40 14.86 5.57 -1.12
CA ASP A 40 14.73 6.20 0.20
C ASP A 40 13.35 6.84 0.37
N LEU A 41 12.49 6.23 1.20
CA LEU A 41 11.10 6.67 1.44
C LEU A 41 10.85 6.78 2.94
N PRO A 42 10.15 7.82 3.42
CA PRO A 42 10.03 8.10 4.86
C PRO A 42 9.33 6.97 5.62
N TRP A 43 8.28 6.38 5.06
CA TRP A 43 7.58 5.22 5.65
C TRP A 43 8.39 3.91 5.66
N ARG A 44 9.55 3.86 5.01
CA ARG A 44 10.48 2.70 5.10
C ARG A 44 11.49 2.83 6.24
N LYS A 45 11.52 3.99 6.93
CA LYS A 45 12.46 4.27 8.04
C LYS A 45 11.82 4.10 9.41
N THR A 46 10.61 3.59 9.47
CA THR A 46 9.85 3.41 10.69
C THR A 46 9.31 1.98 10.78
N SER A 47 9.15 1.50 12.00
CA SER A 47 8.42 0.26 12.32
C SER A 47 7.07 0.54 13.00
N ASP A 48 6.68 1.81 13.08
CA ASP A 48 5.42 2.24 13.69
C ASP A 48 4.23 1.80 12.81
N PRO A 49 3.29 0.99 13.34
CA PRO A 49 2.15 0.49 12.58
C PRO A 49 1.22 1.61 12.09
N TYR A 50 1.05 2.70 12.85
CA TYR A 50 0.24 3.85 12.44
C TYR A 50 0.85 4.52 11.21
N HIS A 51 2.15 4.82 11.27
CA HIS A 51 2.88 5.48 10.19
C HIS A 51 2.87 4.64 8.92
N ILE A 52 3.06 3.32 9.05
CA ILE A 52 2.98 2.37 7.93
C ILE A 52 1.56 2.40 7.34
N LEU A 53 0.51 2.27 8.16
CA LEU A 53 -0.88 2.29 7.70
C LEU A 53 -1.22 3.58 6.93
N VAL A 54 -0.86 4.75 7.47
CA VAL A 54 -1.09 6.05 6.82
C VAL A 54 -0.45 6.06 5.43
N SER A 55 0.81 5.62 5.32
CA SER A 55 1.52 5.59 4.04
C SER A 55 0.84 4.67 3.02
N GLU A 56 0.42 3.48 3.42
CA GLU A 56 -0.21 2.49 2.54
C GLU A 56 -1.56 3.00 2.02
N VAL A 57 -2.38 3.63 2.88
CA VAL A 57 -3.67 4.21 2.45
C VAL A 57 -3.45 5.39 1.48
N MET A 58 -2.44 6.23 1.73
CA MET A 58 -2.12 7.34 0.82
C MET A 58 -1.62 6.84 -0.55
N LEU A 59 -0.83 5.77 -0.59
CA LEU A 59 -0.24 5.21 -1.81
C LEU A 59 -1.25 4.51 -2.72
N GLN A 60 -2.46 4.22 -2.24
CA GLN A 60 -3.53 3.69 -3.09
C GLN A 60 -3.89 4.68 -4.20
N GLN A 61 -3.71 4.28 -5.46
CA GLN A 61 -4.05 5.08 -6.65
C GLN A 61 -3.41 6.49 -6.66
N THR A 62 -2.31 6.71 -5.93
CA THR A 62 -1.62 7.99 -5.84
C THR A 62 -0.12 7.79 -6.01
N GLN A 63 0.52 8.63 -6.82
CA GLN A 63 1.95 8.52 -7.09
C GLN A 63 2.78 8.91 -5.86
N VAL A 64 3.90 8.19 -5.66
CA VAL A 64 4.80 8.36 -4.50
C VAL A 64 5.22 9.82 -4.29
N ASP A 65 5.58 10.52 -5.36
CA ASP A 65 6.12 11.89 -5.26
C ASP A 65 5.08 12.90 -4.77
N ARG A 66 3.79 12.61 -4.99
CA ARG A 66 2.68 13.39 -4.40
C ARG A 66 2.43 13.02 -2.94
N VAL A 67 2.64 11.75 -2.58
CA VAL A 67 2.41 11.25 -1.21
C VAL A 67 3.47 11.76 -0.25
N ILE A 68 4.75 11.82 -0.63
CA ILE A 68 5.85 12.22 0.28
C ILE A 68 5.57 13.51 1.06
N PRO A 69 5.26 14.66 0.41
CA PRO A 69 5.02 15.90 1.15
C PRO A 69 3.75 15.80 2.02
N LYS A 70 2.70 15.15 1.50
CA LYS A 70 1.43 15.04 2.21
C LYS A 70 1.50 14.11 3.42
N TYR A 71 2.26 13.03 3.32
CA TYR A 71 2.54 12.11 4.41
C TYR A 71 3.21 12.82 5.59
N ARG A 72 4.20 13.68 5.30
CA ARG A 72 4.87 14.49 6.33
C ARG A 72 3.91 15.47 6.99
N GLU A 73 3.17 16.24 6.21
CA GLU A 73 2.16 17.19 6.72
C GLU A 73 1.09 16.49 7.56
N PHE A 74 0.63 15.32 7.12
CA PHE A 74 -0.40 14.56 7.82
C PHE A 74 0.10 14.04 9.16
N LEU A 75 1.30 13.47 9.22
CA LEU A 75 1.88 12.96 10.46
C LEU A 75 2.37 14.05 11.41
N GLU A 76 2.71 15.22 10.91
CA GLU A 76 2.98 16.39 11.75
C GLU A 76 1.72 16.83 12.48
N ARG A 77 0.55 16.74 11.82
CA ARG A 77 -0.73 17.14 12.41
C ARG A 77 -1.40 16.04 13.24
N TYR A 78 -1.27 14.79 12.81
CA TYR A 78 -1.84 13.62 13.45
C TYR A 78 -0.73 12.58 13.63
N PRO A 79 0.08 12.67 14.70
CA PRO A 79 1.25 11.79 14.87
C PRO A 79 0.89 10.39 15.35
N SER A 80 -0.32 10.17 15.88
CA SER A 80 -0.78 8.89 16.44
C SER A 80 -2.22 8.52 16.03
N PHE A 81 -2.67 7.32 16.42
CA PHE A 81 -4.07 6.91 16.24
C PHE A 81 -5.00 7.79 17.09
N GLU A 82 -4.59 8.14 18.30
CA GLU A 82 -5.30 8.97 19.26
C GLU A 82 -5.54 10.38 18.69
N ASP A 83 -4.49 11.03 18.19
CA ASP A 83 -4.59 12.36 17.59
C ASP A 83 -5.50 12.35 16.35
N LEU A 84 -5.45 11.28 15.55
CA LEU A 84 -6.31 11.14 14.39
C LEU A 84 -7.77 10.89 14.79
N ALA A 85 -8.01 10.04 15.79
CA ALA A 85 -9.35 9.71 16.26
C ALA A 85 -10.07 10.91 16.88
N GLU A 86 -9.35 11.74 17.64
CA GLU A 86 -9.89 12.96 18.25
C GLU A 86 -10.18 14.09 17.24
N ALA A 87 -9.53 14.06 16.08
CA ALA A 87 -9.68 15.09 15.07
C ALA A 87 -11.08 15.08 14.43
N PRO A 88 -11.66 16.26 14.14
CA PRO A 88 -12.86 16.33 13.30
C PRO A 88 -12.58 15.75 11.91
N VAL A 89 -13.41 14.80 11.46
CA VAL A 89 -13.21 14.13 10.15
C VAL A 89 -13.12 15.13 8.97
N ALA A 90 -13.80 16.28 9.07
CA ALA A 90 -13.71 17.35 8.08
C ALA A 90 -12.29 17.94 7.97
N ASP A 91 -11.59 18.09 9.09
CA ASP A 91 -10.20 18.57 9.12
C ASP A 91 -9.23 17.53 8.59
N VAL A 92 -9.50 16.24 8.84
CA VAL A 92 -8.74 15.13 8.26
C VAL A 92 -8.87 15.15 6.74
N LYS A 93 -10.09 15.29 6.19
CA LYS A 93 -10.32 15.42 4.74
C LYS A 93 -9.60 16.63 4.16
N LYS A 94 -9.65 17.78 4.85
CA LYS A 94 -8.99 19.01 4.42
C LYS A 94 -7.48 18.83 4.36
N THR A 95 -6.90 18.19 5.37
CA THR A 95 -5.46 17.88 5.42
C THR A 95 -5.10 16.93 4.28
N TRP A 96 -5.93 15.92 3.98
CA TRP A 96 -5.68 14.93 2.92
C TRP A 96 -5.67 15.51 1.48
N TYR A 97 -6.37 16.62 1.24
CA TYR A 97 -6.42 17.27 -0.07
C TYR A 97 -5.01 17.72 -0.53
N PRO A 98 -4.61 17.56 -1.80
CA PRO A 98 -5.41 17.15 -2.97
C PRO A 98 -5.21 15.69 -3.41
N LEU A 99 -4.85 14.75 -2.53
CA LEU A 99 -4.54 13.36 -2.94
C LEU A 99 -5.72 12.62 -3.62
N GLY A 100 -6.93 13.17 -3.55
CA GLY A 100 -8.12 12.63 -4.21
C GLY A 100 -8.72 11.43 -3.49
N TYR A 101 -9.88 10.98 -3.96
CA TYR A 101 -10.66 9.88 -3.39
C TYR A 101 -10.94 10.05 -1.89
N ASN A 102 -11.82 11.02 -1.58
CA ASN A 102 -12.10 11.54 -0.24
C ASN A 102 -12.67 10.51 0.76
N VAL A 103 -13.07 9.32 0.30
CA VAL A 103 -13.45 8.22 1.18
C VAL A 103 -12.27 7.62 1.95
N ARG A 104 -11.04 7.76 1.43
CA ARG A 104 -9.82 7.22 2.08
C ARG A 104 -9.53 7.87 3.45
N PRO A 105 -9.44 9.20 3.58
CA PRO A 105 -9.23 9.81 4.89
C PRO A 105 -10.37 9.50 5.88
N GLU A 106 -11.61 9.35 5.40
CA GLU A 106 -12.75 8.94 6.24
C GLU A 106 -12.58 7.53 6.79
N ARG A 107 -12.19 6.57 5.94
CA ARG A 107 -11.95 5.19 6.36
C ARG A 107 -10.76 5.09 7.30
N LEU A 108 -9.69 5.84 7.03
CA LEU A 108 -8.52 5.87 7.91
C LEU A 108 -8.88 6.46 9.29
N HIS A 109 -9.68 7.55 9.30
CA HIS A 109 -10.22 8.12 10.54
C HIS A 109 -11.08 7.11 11.31
N GLY A 110 -11.99 6.41 10.62
CA GLY A 110 -12.79 5.36 11.24
C GLY A 110 -11.96 4.20 11.82
N ILE A 111 -10.90 3.78 11.13
CA ILE A 111 -9.95 2.78 11.66
C ILE A 111 -9.29 3.30 12.94
N ALA A 112 -8.90 4.58 12.97
CA ALA A 112 -8.29 5.18 14.15
C ALA A 112 -9.25 5.20 15.35
N CYS A 113 -10.48 5.66 15.15
CA CYS A 113 -11.53 5.61 16.17
C CYS A 113 -11.75 4.20 16.71
N GLU A 114 -11.90 3.21 15.82
CA GLU A 114 -12.12 1.82 16.23
C GLU A 114 -10.90 1.22 16.96
N THR A 115 -9.68 1.61 16.56
CA THR A 115 -8.44 1.14 17.20
C THR A 115 -8.36 1.64 18.63
N VAL A 116 -8.54 2.95 18.85
CA VAL A 116 -8.50 3.59 20.17
C VAL A 116 -9.65 3.11 21.07
N GLU A 117 -10.81 2.77 20.51
CA GLU A 117 -11.93 2.24 21.28
C GLU A 117 -11.69 0.81 21.79
N ARG A 118 -10.93 -0.01 21.05
CA ARG A 118 -10.87 -1.46 21.27
C ARG A 118 -9.54 -1.97 21.84
N TYR A 119 -8.44 -1.24 21.67
CA TYR A 119 -7.09 -1.70 22.01
C TYR A 119 -6.36 -0.63 22.82
#